data_AF-A0A6P7YA11-F1
#
_entry.id   AF-A0A6P7YA11-F1
#
_cell.length_a   1.000
_cell.length_b   1.000
_cell.length_c   1.000
_cell.angle_alpha   90.00
_cell.angle_beta   90.00
_cell.angle_gamma   90.00
#
_symmetry.space_group_name_H-M   'P 1'
#
loop_
_entity.id
_entity.type
_entity.pdbx_description
1 polymer ?
#
loop_
_entity_poly.entity_id
_entity_poly.type
_entity_poly.pdbx_seq_one_letter_code
_entity_poly.pdbx_strand_id
1 'polypeptide(L)'
;MIKESSARKRKQQDSSEKSTKQKSKGQSNRRPSSVEKKNQPSKGFLTPPEGEKENTKKKRKRKKKKISEILAQSDPKPGVPSDLQRMLVQHFENKRTVIEMEELMLPDACFLPSNDLTHTLSSYLKEICPKWTKLCKNHQAKKSPLLLLVCSSAHRALELIKLLTAFNGNSKVLKLFAKHIKIKEQMKSLEKGVIHLGVGTPARIKALIEQDGLTLDSLKCLIFDWNWRDQKLRRMMEIPEVKKETMELLKTGMIAACRAGTLKLGLF
;
A
#
# COMPACT_ATOMS: atom_id res chain seq x y z
N MET A 1 46.94 -63.63 -11.33
CA MET A 1 47.97 -63.37 -10.31
C MET A 1 47.52 -62.14 -9.54
N ILE A 2 46.84 -62.24 -8.38
CA ILE A 2 47.35 -62.64 -7.04
C ILE A 2 48.52 -61.72 -6.68
N LYS A 3 48.45 -60.77 -5.73
CA LYS A 3 48.07 -60.80 -4.29
C LYS A 3 47.73 -59.35 -3.84
N GLU A 4 46.61 -59.05 -3.18
CA GLU A 4 46.37 -59.13 -1.71
C GLU A 4 47.52 -58.57 -0.85
N SER A 5 47.31 -57.58 0.03
CA SER A 5 46.83 -57.76 1.42
C SER A 5 46.45 -56.37 1.97
N SER A 6 45.23 -56.06 2.43
CA SER A 6 44.55 -56.48 3.68
C SER A 6 45.36 -56.09 4.93
N ALA A 7 44.93 -55.13 5.76
CA ALA A 7 44.02 -55.28 6.91
C ALA A 7 44.45 -54.19 7.95
N ARG A 8 43.72 -53.65 8.93
CA ARG A 8 42.42 -53.93 9.55
C ARG A 8 42.11 -52.80 10.58
N LYS A 9 40.83 -52.40 10.64
CA LYS A 9 39.96 -52.20 11.83
C LYS A 9 40.42 -51.37 13.05
N ARG A 10 39.56 -50.41 13.44
CA ARG A 10 38.63 -50.37 14.63
C ARG A 10 38.05 -48.93 14.69
N LYS A 11 36.75 -48.61 14.66
CA LYS A 11 35.47 -49.08 15.28
C LYS A 11 35.26 -48.60 16.73
N GLN A 12 34.39 -47.58 16.90
CA GLN A 12 33.43 -47.25 18.00
C GLN A 12 33.08 -45.75 17.85
N GLN A 13 31.85 -45.25 17.73
CA GLN A 13 30.53 -45.57 18.32
C GLN A 13 30.56 -45.50 19.85
N ASP A 14 30.14 -44.36 20.44
CA ASP A 14 28.83 -44.20 21.11
C ASP A 14 28.78 -42.89 21.92
N SER A 15 27.63 -42.21 21.93
CA SER A 15 27.03 -41.59 23.12
C SER A 15 25.70 -40.92 22.78
N SER A 16 24.67 -41.75 22.89
CA SER A 16 23.33 -41.32 23.29
C SER A 16 23.34 -40.73 24.70
N GLU A 17 22.68 -39.59 24.91
CA GLU A 17 22.02 -39.30 26.19
C GLU A 17 20.56 -38.94 25.97
N LYS A 18 19.70 -39.90 26.33
CA LYS A 18 18.33 -39.69 26.77
C LYS A 18 18.38 -39.14 28.20
N SER A 19 17.68 -38.04 28.46
CA SER A 19 17.15 -37.77 29.80
C SER A 19 15.63 -37.93 29.79
N THR A 20 15.19 -38.49 30.90
CA THR A 20 13.93 -39.22 31.07
C THR A 20 12.90 -38.36 31.78
N LYS A 21 11.64 -38.58 31.41
CA LYS A 21 10.38 -38.30 32.12
C LYS A 21 10.48 -37.85 33.59
N GLN A 22 9.72 -36.81 33.92
CA GLN A 22 8.81 -36.84 35.08
C GLN A 22 7.40 -36.40 34.67
N LYS A 23 6.46 -37.34 34.79
CA LYS A 23 5.02 -37.09 34.97
C LYS A 23 4.77 -37.08 36.47
N SER A 24 3.99 -36.13 36.97
CA SER A 24 3.14 -36.34 38.15
C SER A 24 1.70 -35.95 37.80
N LYS A 25 0.80 -36.89 38.09
CA LYS A 25 -0.66 -36.81 38.06
C LYS A 25 -1.15 -36.46 39.47
N GLY A 26 -2.34 -35.86 39.56
CA GLY A 26 -3.25 -35.90 40.72
C GLY A 26 -3.97 -34.57 40.91
N GLN A 27 -5.21 -34.36 40.43
CA GLN A 27 -6.52 -34.63 41.10
C GLN A 27 -6.67 -33.90 42.45
N SER A 28 -7.80 -33.29 42.85
CA SER A 28 -9.17 -33.21 42.33
C SER A 28 -9.93 -32.13 43.12
N ASN A 29 -11.00 -31.57 42.52
CA ASN A 29 -12.28 -31.11 43.12
C ASN A 29 -12.23 -30.04 44.26
N ARG A 30 -13.20 -29.14 44.46
CA ARG A 30 -14.68 -29.24 44.45
C ARG A 30 -15.28 -27.83 44.33
N ARG A 31 -16.32 -27.68 43.50
CA ARG A 31 -17.46 -26.76 43.78
C ARG A 31 -18.23 -27.32 45.00
N PRO A 32 -19.02 -26.50 45.70
CA PRO A 32 -20.45 -26.58 45.40
C PRO A 32 -21.18 -25.24 45.41
N SER A 33 -22.15 -25.17 44.50
CA SER A 33 -23.38 -24.41 44.54
C SER A 33 -24.44 -25.14 45.39
N SER A 34 -25.31 -24.42 46.11
CA SER A 34 -26.76 -24.72 46.25
C SER A 34 -27.40 -23.81 47.34
N VAL A 35 -28.38 -22.93 47.04
CA VAL A 35 -29.86 -23.16 46.99
C VAL A 35 -30.47 -22.90 48.40
N GLU A 36 -31.25 -21.83 48.64
CA GLU A 36 -32.74 -21.68 48.60
C GLU A 36 -33.11 -20.82 49.85
N LYS A 37 -34.20 -20.08 50.03
CA LYS A 37 -35.63 -20.16 49.67
C LYS A 37 -36.25 -18.76 49.96
N LYS A 38 -36.98 -18.13 49.04
CA LYS A 38 -38.46 -17.99 49.01
C LYS A 38 -39.14 -17.56 50.32
N ASN A 39 -39.84 -16.41 50.30
CA ASN A 39 -41.30 -16.33 50.47
C ASN A 39 -41.85 -14.91 50.19
N GLN A 40 -42.89 -14.85 49.34
CA GLN A 40 -43.90 -13.78 49.33
C GLN A 40 -45.01 -14.14 50.34
N PRO A 41 -45.87 -13.18 50.71
CA PRO A 41 -47.19 -13.09 50.06
C PRO A 41 -47.67 -11.64 49.75
N SER A 42 -48.47 -11.53 48.66
CA SER A 42 -49.70 -10.75 48.40
C SER A 42 -50.08 -9.55 49.29
N LYS A 43 -50.86 -8.53 48.91
CA LYS A 43 -51.58 -8.04 47.71
C LYS A 43 -52.11 -6.65 48.16
N GLY A 44 -52.19 -5.65 47.29
CA GLY A 44 -52.88 -4.40 47.62
C GLY A 44 -53.04 -3.51 46.40
N PHE A 45 -54.25 -3.51 45.86
CA PHE A 45 -54.69 -2.81 44.66
C PHE A 45 -54.75 -1.29 44.92
N LEU A 46 -54.47 -0.49 43.88
CA LEU A 46 -55.10 0.78 43.46
C LEU A 46 -54.08 1.70 42.74
N THR A 47 -54.34 1.95 41.46
CA THR A 47 -53.84 3.08 40.65
C THR A 47 -55.08 3.85 40.14
N PRO A 48 -54.97 5.06 39.56
CA PRO A 48 -54.04 6.20 39.75
C PRO A 48 -54.84 7.53 39.94
N PRO A 49 -54.22 8.73 39.84
CA PRO A 49 -54.41 9.44 38.57
C PRO A 49 -53.20 10.23 38.05
N GLU A 50 -53.13 10.24 36.71
CA GLU A 50 -52.72 11.28 35.76
C GLU A 50 -51.69 12.34 36.18
N GLY A 51 -50.50 12.25 35.55
CA GLY A 51 -49.52 13.32 35.42
C GLY A 51 -49.19 13.51 33.94
N GLU A 52 -49.17 14.78 33.53
CA GLU A 52 -49.26 15.27 32.16
C GLU A 52 -48.07 14.94 31.23
N LYS A 53 -48.38 15.02 29.94
CA LYS A 53 -47.52 14.77 28.79
C LYS A 53 -46.39 15.82 28.69
N GLU A 54 -45.14 15.41 28.91
CA GLU A 54 -43.99 16.16 28.39
C GLU A 54 -43.41 15.49 27.14
N ASN A 55 -43.86 15.98 25.99
CA ASN A 55 -43.52 15.50 24.67
C ASN A 55 -42.14 16.05 24.25
N THR A 56 -41.05 15.49 24.78
CA THR A 56 -39.69 15.84 24.36
C THR A 56 -39.43 15.32 22.94
N LYS A 57 -39.73 16.16 21.93
CA LYS A 57 -39.33 15.96 20.54
C LYS A 57 -37.80 15.86 20.47
N LYS A 58 -37.27 14.62 20.51
CA LYS A 58 -35.88 14.32 20.15
C LYS A 58 -35.63 14.85 18.73
N LYS A 59 -34.94 15.99 18.62
CA LYS A 59 -34.37 16.48 17.35
C LYS A 59 -33.55 15.34 16.76
N ARG A 60 -34.06 14.70 15.69
CA ARG A 60 -33.31 13.73 14.88
C ARG A 60 -32.01 14.41 14.45
N LYS A 61 -30.88 14.04 15.06
CA LYS A 61 -29.55 14.40 14.57
C LYS A 61 -29.51 14.02 13.10
N ARG A 62 -29.39 15.01 12.20
CA ARG A 62 -29.12 14.78 10.78
C ARG A 62 -27.94 13.81 10.70
N LYS A 63 -28.17 12.57 10.27
CA LYS A 63 -27.08 11.62 10.02
C LYS A 63 -26.19 12.29 8.97
N LYS A 64 -24.95 12.60 9.34
CA LYS A 64 -23.94 13.04 8.36
C LYS A 64 -23.86 11.95 7.29
N LYS A 65 -24.14 12.32 6.03
CA LYS A 65 -24.07 11.39 4.89
C LYS A 65 -22.69 10.73 4.87
N LYS A 66 -22.61 9.43 4.61
CA LYS A 66 -21.31 8.74 4.50
C LYS A 66 -20.60 9.28 3.26
N ILE A 67 -19.26 9.44 3.33
CA ILE A 67 -18.45 9.97 2.22
C ILE A 67 -18.72 9.20 0.92
N SER A 68 -18.89 7.88 1.00
CA SER A 68 -19.23 7.02 -0.13
C SER A 68 -20.57 7.39 -0.80
N GLU A 69 -21.56 7.83 -0.03
CA GLU A 69 -22.89 8.20 -0.53
C GLU A 69 -22.86 9.53 -1.29
N ILE A 70 -21.96 10.44 -0.89
CA ILE A 70 -21.71 11.71 -1.59
C ILE A 70 -20.96 11.43 -2.90
N LEU A 71 -19.92 10.59 -2.86
CA LEU A 71 -19.11 10.26 -4.04
C LEU A 71 -19.87 9.43 -5.09
N ALA A 72 -20.87 8.66 -4.67
CA ALA A 72 -21.73 7.90 -5.59
C ALA A 72 -22.68 8.78 -6.43
N GLN A 73 -22.88 10.06 -6.05
CA GLN A 73 -23.81 10.97 -6.74
C GLN A 73 -23.17 11.71 -7.93
N SER A 74 -21.86 11.55 -8.15
CA SER A 74 -21.13 12.22 -9.22
C SER A 74 -20.52 11.21 -10.18
N ASP A 75 -20.65 11.45 -11.47
CA ASP A 75 -19.98 10.64 -12.50
C ASP A 75 -18.46 10.66 -12.32
N PRO A 76 -17.76 9.53 -12.54
CA PRO A 76 -16.32 9.46 -12.44
C PRO A 76 -15.67 10.27 -13.57
N LYS A 77 -15.13 11.45 -13.22
CA LYS A 77 -14.28 12.24 -14.11
C LYS A 77 -12.82 11.81 -14.00
N PRO A 78 -12.12 11.59 -15.12
CA PRO A 78 -10.69 11.29 -15.09
C PRO A 78 -9.90 12.42 -14.44
N GLY A 79 -8.77 12.08 -13.82
CA GLY A 79 -7.83 13.06 -13.32
C GLY A 79 -7.18 13.85 -14.44
N VAL A 80 -7.02 15.16 -14.24
CA VAL A 80 -6.28 16.03 -15.16
C VAL A 80 -5.03 16.59 -14.49
N PRO A 81 -4.00 17.00 -15.25
CA PRO A 81 -2.77 17.59 -14.70
C PRO A 81 -3.02 18.70 -13.67
N SER A 82 -3.99 19.57 -13.94
CA SER A 82 -4.38 20.67 -13.05
C SER A 82 -4.86 20.22 -11.68
N ASP A 83 -5.36 19.00 -11.54
CA ASP A 83 -5.74 18.44 -10.23
C ASP A 83 -4.50 18.20 -9.36
N LEU A 84 -3.45 17.60 -9.92
CA LEU A 84 -2.20 17.36 -9.20
C LEU A 84 -1.49 18.66 -8.87
N GLN A 85 -1.38 19.57 -9.84
CA GLN A 85 -0.77 20.89 -9.66
C GLN A 85 -1.46 21.67 -8.53
N ARG A 86 -2.80 21.75 -8.56
CA ARG A 86 -3.58 22.41 -7.50
C ARG A 86 -3.36 21.75 -6.14
N MET A 87 -3.31 20.42 -6.09
CA MET A 87 -3.07 19.71 -4.83
C MET A 87 -1.67 19.95 -4.26
N LEU A 88 -0.65 20.09 -5.10
CA LEU A 88 0.71 20.44 -4.66
C LEU A 88 0.73 21.85 -4.05
N VAL A 89 0.15 22.83 -4.74
CA VAL A 89 0.05 24.22 -4.22
C VAL A 89 -0.64 24.23 -2.87
N GLN A 90 -1.84 23.65 -2.77
CA GLN A 90 -2.60 23.59 -1.52
C GLN A 90 -1.86 22.86 -0.39
N HIS A 91 -1.02 21.88 -0.71
CA HIS A 91 -0.29 21.13 0.31
C HIS A 91 0.88 21.92 0.91
N PHE A 92 1.48 22.81 0.12
CA PHE A 92 2.72 23.49 0.48
C PHE A 92 2.55 25.00 0.68
N GLU A 93 1.43 25.62 0.29
CA GLU A 93 1.17 27.07 0.34
C GLU A 93 1.53 27.72 1.68
N ASN A 94 1.24 27.05 2.81
CA ASN A 94 1.48 27.56 4.16
C ASN A 94 2.77 27.02 4.80
N LYS A 95 3.60 26.30 4.03
CA LYS A 95 4.81 25.61 4.53
C LYS A 95 6.09 26.10 3.85
N ARG A 96 5.98 26.98 2.86
CA ARG A 96 7.05 27.32 1.93
C ARG A 96 7.00 28.81 1.60
N THR A 97 8.15 29.36 1.27
CA THR A 97 8.26 30.68 0.69
C THR A 97 7.76 30.70 -0.77
N VAL A 98 7.54 31.90 -1.31
CA VAL A 98 7.12 32.09 -2.71
C VAL A 98 8.11 31.45 -3.69
N ILE A 99 9.41 31.61 -3.44
CA ILE A 99 10.47 31.06 -4.30
C ILE A 99 10.45 29.52 -4.26
N GLU A 100 10.37 28.94 -3.07
CA GLU A 100 10.26 27.48 -2.94
C GLU A 100 8.97 26.93 -3.56
N MET A 101 7.90 27.73 -3.63
CA MET A 101 6.66 27.32 -4.30
C MET A 101 6.84 27.19 -5.81
N GLU A 102 7.60 28.12 -6.41
CA GLU A 102 7.90 28.10 -7.84
C GLU A 102 8.71 26.87 -8.23
N GLU A 103 9.63 26.43 -7.37
CA GLU A 103 10.38 25.17 -7.55
C GLU A 103 9.49 23.92 -7.45
N LEU A 104 8.36 24.00 -6.75
CA LEU A 104 7.40 22.91 -6.59
C LEU A 104 6.36 22.85 -7.72
N MET A 105 6.33 23.84 -8.61
CA MET A 105 5.45 23.85 -9.79
C MET A 105 5.87 22.80 -10.81
N LEU A 106 4.93 21.94 -11.19
CA LEU A 106 5.07 20.97 -12.26
C LEU A 106 4.67 21.61 -13.60
N PRO A 107 5.56 21.64 -14.60
CA PRO A 107 5.22 22.16 -15.93
C PRO A 107 4.27 21.20 -16.66
N ASP A 108 3.34 21.73 -17.46
CA ASP A 108 2.38 20.90 -18.21
C ASP A 108 3.07 19.88 -19.13
N ALA A 109 4.23 20.25 -19.68
CA ALA A 109 5.05 19.39 -20.53
C ALA A 109 5.57 18.13 -19.83
N CYS A 110 5.56 18.04 -18.49
CA CYS A 110 5.94 16.81 -17.80
C CYS A 110 4.82 15.76 -17.76
N PHE A 111 3.58 16.11 -18.10
CA PHE A 111 2.46 15.17 -18.08
C PHE A 111 2.37 14.36 -19.37
N LEU A 112 2.08 13.07 -19.22
CA LEU A 112 1.71 12.13 -20.27
C LEU A 112 0.23 12.34 -20.65
N PRO A 113 -0.21 11.81 -21.81
CA PRO A 113 -1.62 11.82 -22.20
C PRO A 113 -2.52 11.35 -21.05
N SER A 114 -3.61 12.07 -20.81
CA SER A 114 -4.54 11.72 -19.74
C SER A 114 -5.33 10.47 -20.13
N ASN A 115 -5.53 9.54 -19.19
CA ASN A 115 -6.42 8.40 -19.40
C ASN A 115 -7.88 8.89 -19.36
N ASP A 116 -8.58 8.77 -20.49
CA ASP A 116 -10.00 9.09 -20.64
C ASP A 116 -10.94 8.00 -20.08
N LEU A 117 -10.38 7.06 -19.29
CA LEU A 117 -11.01 5.89 -18.71
C LEU A 117 -11.32 4.76 -19.70
N THR A 118 -10.98 4.91 -20.98
CA THR A 118 -11.20 3.87 -21.99
C THR A 118 -10.07 2.84 -22.00
N HIS A 119 -8.86 3.23 -21.58
CA HIS A 119 -7.71 2.36 -21.63
C HIS A 119 -7.65 1.37 -20.47
N THR A 120 -7.35 0.11 -20.81
CA THR A 120 -6.77 -0.82 -19.83
C THR A 120 -5.36 -0.37 -19.46
N LEU A 121 -4.88 -0.77 -18.28
CA LEU A 121 -3.51 -0.43 -17.84
C LEU A 121 -2.47 -0.84 -18.89
N SER A 122 -2.57 -2.05 -19.44
CA SER A 122 -1.62 -2.52 -20.44
C SER A 122 -1.67 -1.72 -21.74
N SER A 123 -2.87 -1.30 -22.17
CA SER A 123 -3.04 -0.45 -23.36
C SER A 123 -2.42 0.93 -23.14
N TYR A 124 -2.74 1.56 -22.01
CA TYR A 124 -2.21 2.87 -21.65
C TYR A 124 -0.67 2.85 -21.59
N LEU A 125 -0.09 1.84 -20.94
CA LEU A 125 1.36 1.69 -20.87
C LEU A 125 2.02 1.47 -22.23
N LYS A 126 1.36 0.78 -23.18
CA LYS A 126 1.87 0.63 -24.55
C LYS A 126 1.88 1.95 -25.31
N GLU A 127 0.89 2.80 -25.08
CA GLU A 127 0.82 4.13 -25.69
C GLU A 127 1.92 5.05 -25.15
N ILE A 128 2.07 5.13 -23.82
CA ILE A 128 3.05 6.03 -23.21
C ILE A 128 4.50 5.49 -23.27
N CYS A 129 4.68 4.19 -23.47
CA CYS A 129 5.98 3.52 -23.54
C CYS A 129 6.07 2.54 -24.74
N PRO A 130 5.96 3.02 -25.99
CA PRO A 130 5.85 2.17 -27.17
C PRO A 130 7.09 1.30 -27.45
N LYS A 131 8.26 1.71 -26.94
CA LYS A 131 9.54 0.99 -27.09
C LYS A 131 9.96 0.26 -25.81
N TRP A 132 9.02 -0.10 -24.95
CA TRP A 132 9.27 -0.73 -23.64
C TRP A 132 10.26 -1.90 -23.71
N THR A 133 10.08 -2.85 -24.62
CA THR A 133 10.97 -4.01 -24.77
C THR A 133 12.42 -3.62 -25.05
N LYS A 134 12.65 -2.59 -25.88
CA LYS A 134 13.99 -2.09 -26.19
C LYS A 134 14.59 -1.36 -24.99
N LEU A 135 13.76 -0.57 -24.28
CA LEU A 135 14.17 0.13 -23.07
C LEU A 135 14.63 -0.85 -21.99
N CYS A 136 13.88 -1.95 -21.78
CA CYS A 136 14.24 -2.97 -20.82
C CYS A 136 15.53 -3.71 -21.17
N LYS A 137 15.74 -4.07 -22.44
CA LYS A 137 16.98 -4.75 -22.87
C LYS A 137 18.24 -3.90 -22.63
N ASN A 138 18.12 -2.59 -22.80
CA ASN A 138 19.25 -1.66 -22.67
C ASN A 138 19.50 -1.23 -21.22
N HIS A 139 18.56 -1.50 -20.32
CA HIS A 139 18.62 -1.03 -18.95
C HIS A 139 19.40 -2.02 -18.08
N GLN A 140 20.48 -1.53 -17.46
CA GLN A 140 21.36 -2.31 -16.59
C GLN A 140 21.57 -1.68 -15.21
N ALA A 141 20.94 -0.52 -14.97
CA ALA A 141 21.09 0.16 -13.69
C ALA A 141 20.42 -0.66 -12.58
N LYS A 142 21.13 -0.77 -11.45
CA LYS A 142 20.59 -1.37 -10.22
C LYS A 142 19.93 -0.28 -9.40
N LYS A 143 18.97 -0.66 -8.55
CA LYS A 143 18.25 0.27 -7.65
C LYS A 143 17.43 1.36 -8.36
N SER A 144 17.47 1.49 -9.68
CA SER A 144 16.80 2.57 -10.41
C SER A 144 15.82 2.02 -11.45
N PRO A 145 14.50 2.00 -11.18
CA PRO A 145 13.51 1.50 -12.12
C PRO A 145 13.30 2.47 -13.28
N LEU A 146 12.85 1.96 -14.43
CA LEU A 146 12.44 2.76 -15.58
C LEU A 146 11.04 3.35 -15.40
N LEU A 147 10.14 2.60 -14.76
CA LEU A 147 8.75 2.98 -14.54
C LEU A 147 8.32 2.68 -13.10
N LEU A 148 7.63 3.64 -12.47
CA LEU A 148 6.98 3.46 -11.18
C LEU A 148 5.47 3.63 -11.30
N LEU A 149 4.73 2.68 -10.74
CA LEU A 149 3.28 2.73 -10.54
C LEU A 149 2.98 2.91 -9.06
N VAL A 150 2.34 4.03 -8.73
CA VAL A 150 1.99 4.42 -7.37
C VAL A 150 0.50 4.23 -7.18
N CYS A 151 0.11 3.50 -6.14
CA CYS A 151 -1.28 3.22 -5.83
C CYS A 151 -1.59 3.37 -4.34
N SER A 152 -2.86 3.36 -3.99
CA SER A 152 -3.35 3.64 -2.64
C SER A 152 -3.02 2.57 -1.60
N SER A 153 -2.84 1.30 -2.02
CA SER A 153 -2.70 0.19 -1.07
C SER A 153 -1.91 -1.00 -1.61
N ALA A 154 -1.39 -1.83 -0.71
CA ALA A 154 -0.70 -3.07 -1.05
C ALA A 154 -1.60 -4.07 -1.80
N HIS A 155 -2.90 -4.09 -1.49
CA HIS A 155 -3.86 -4.95 -2.19
C HIS A 155 -3.98 -4.51 -3.65
N ARG A 156 -4.18 -3.20 -3.88
CA ARG A 156 -4.26 -2.63 -5.21
C ARG A 156 -2.96 -2.81 -6.01
N ALA A 157 -1.80 -2.67 -5.36
CA ALA A 157 -0.51 -2.94 -6.00
C ALA A 157 -0.43 -4.37 -6.58
N LEU A 158 -0.96 -5.37 -5.87
CA LEU A 158 -0.99 -6.76 -6.35
C LEU A 158 -1.92 -6.94 -7.55
N GLU A 159 -3.06 -6.25 -7.57
CA GLU A 159 -3.96 -6.25 -8.72
C GLU A 159 -3.30 -5.61 -9.95
N LEU A 160 -2.70 -4.43 -9.79
CA LEU A 160 -1.96 -3.76 -10.85
C LEU A 160 -0.88 -4.66 -11.43
N ILE A 161 -0.10 -5.35 -10.59
CA ILE A 161 0.92 -6.30 -11.05
C ILE A 161 0.31 -7.42 -11.92
N LYS A 162 -0.87 -7.92 -11.59
CA LYS A 162 -1.55 -8.92 -12.43
C LYS A 162 -1.96 -8.32 -13.78
N LEU A 163 -2.49 -7.10 -13.79
CA LEU A 163 -2.85 -6.36 -15.01
C LEU A 163 -1.63 -6.03 -15.89
N LEU A 164 -0.44 -5.94 -15.31
CA LEU A 164 0.81 -5.72 -16.05
C LEU A 164 1.29 -6.93 -16.84
N THR A 165 0.77 -8.13 -16.61
CA THR A 165 1.27 -9.37 -17.26
C THR A 165 1.24 -9.28 -18.78
N ALA A 166 0.24 -8.61 -19.37
CA ALA A 166 0.15 -8.42 -20.82
C ALA A 166 1.13 -7.35 -21.39
N PHE A 167 1.79 -6.59 -20.51
CA PHE A 167 2.76 -5.54 -20.86
C PHE A 167 4.20 -5.92 -20.50
N ASN A 168 4.40 -6.65 -19.40
CA ASN A 168 5.72 -6.81 -18.81
C ASN A 168 6.70 -7.61 -19.68
N GLY A 169 6.24 -8.58 -20.47
CA GLY A 169 7.13 -9.52 -21.16
C GLY A 169 8.19 -10.10 -20.21
N ASN A 170 9.47 -9.91 -20.53
CA ASN A 170 10.60 -10.35 -19.70
C ASN A 170 11.05 -9.32 -18.63
N SER A 171 10.26 -8.27 -18.41
CA SER A 171 10.62 -7.17 -17.51
C SER A 171 10.45 -7.57 -16.06
N LYS A 172 11.50 -7.37 -15.27
CA LYS A 172 11.48 -7.56 -13.81
C LYS A 172 10.61 -6.49 -13.15
N VAL A 173 9.50 -6.95 -12.56
CA VAL A 173 8.55 -6.14 -11.77
C VAL A 173 8.81 -6.35 -10.29
N LEU A 174 8.89 -5.26 -9.51
CA LEU A 174 9.12 -5.30 -8.08
C LEU A 174 7.97 -4.69 -7.28
N LYS A 175 7.63 -5.32 -6.16
CA LYS A 175 6.61 -4.90 -5.19
C LYS A 175 7.21 -3.93 -4.17
N LEU A 176 6.79 -2.68 -4.18
CA LEU A 176 7.29 -1.62 -3.30
C LEU A 176 6.25 -1.25 -2.23
N PHE A 177 5.86 -2.20 -1.37
CA PHE A 177 4.93 -1.95 -0.24
C PHE A 177 5.30 -2.77 1.01
N ALA A 178 4.91 -2.29 2.19
CA ALA A 178 5.18 -2.93 3.47
C ALA A 178 4.07 -3.96 3.81
N LYS A 179 4.32 -5.25 3.53
CA LYS A 179 3.44 -6.34 4.02
C LYS A 179 4.23 -7.40 4.78
N HIS A 180 5.29 -7.94 4.18
CA HIS A 180 6.09 -9.03 4.77
C HIS A 180 7.61 -8.92 4.54
N ILE A 181 8.10 -7.81 3.98
CA ILE A 181 9.52 -7.62 3.70
C ILE A 181 9.97 -6.38 4.49
N LYS A 182 11.04 -6.49 5.28
CA LYS A 182 11.61 -5.32 5.97
C LYS A 182 12.29 -4.40 4.97
N ILE A 183 12.33 -3.10 5.24
CA ILE A 183 12.91 -2.14 4.28
C ILE A 183 14.38 -2.46 3.96
N LYS A 184 15.17 -2.81 4.98
CA LYS A 184 16.58 -3.21 4.82
C LYS A 184 16.75 -4.47 3.96
N GLU A 185 15.86 -5.45 4.08
CA GLU A 185 15.89 -6.66 3.25
C GLU A 185 15.53 -6.33 1.80
N GLN A 186 14.56 -5.44 1.61
CA GLN A 186 14.18 -4.97 0.29
C GLN A 186 15.32 -4.21 -0.39
N MET A 187 16.04 -3.36 0.33
CA MET A 187 17.24 -2.67 -0.18
C MET A 187 18.32 -3.66 -0.65
N LYS A 188 18.62 -4.69 0.15
CA LYS A 188 19.55 -5.76 -0.26
C LYS A 188 19.08 -6.50 -1.51
N SER A 189 17.76 -6.64 -1.72
CA SER A 189 17.22 -7.22 -2.95
C SER A 189 17.35 -6.27 -4.15
N LEU A 190 17.16 -4.96 -3.93
CA LEU A 190 17.31 -3.90 -4.95
C LEU A 190 18.75 -3.80 -5.47
N GLU A 191 19.73 -4.07 -4.61
CA GLU A 191 21.16 -4.04 -4.94
C GLU A 191 21.62 -5.24 -5.80
N LYS A 192 20.92 -6.37 -5.73
CA LYS A 192 21.34 -7.59 -6.42
C LYS A 192 20.89 -7.66 -7.88
N GLY A 193 19.87 -6.90 -8.26
CA GLY A 193 19.23 -7.07 -9.57
C GLY A 193 18.80 -5.77 -10.24
N VAL A 194 18.72 -5.83 -11.56
CA VAL A 194 18.09 -4.81 -12.41
C VAL A 194 16.57 -4.89 -12.23
N ILE A 195 15.92 -3.74 -12.12
CA ILE A 195 14.47 -3.63 -11.99
C ILE A 195 13.98 -2.70 -13.06
N HIS A 196 12.96 -3.11 -13.80
CA HIS A 196 12.42 -2.29 -14.88
C HIS A 196 11.21 -1.52 -14.38
N LEU A 197 10.35 -2.17 -13.59
CA LEU A 197 9.09 -1.62 -13.15
C LEU A 197 8.90 -1.84 -11.66
N GLY A 198 8.57 -0.78 -10.91
CA GLY A 198 8.16 -0.87 -9.51
C GLY A 198 6.67 -0.55 -9.35
N VAL A 199 5.95 -1.35 -8.56
CA VAL A 199 4.55 -1.07 -8.19
C VAL A 199 4.44 -1.01 -6.67
N GLY A 200 3.93 0.10 -6.13
CA GLY A 200 3.95 0.28 -4.69
C GLY A 200 3.08 1.38 -4.12
N THR A 201 3.24 1.58 -2.81
CA THR A 201 2.59 2.66 -2.07
C THR A 201 3.55 3.84 -1.92
N PRO A 202 3.05 5.10 -1.88
CA PRO A 202 3.91 6.28 -1.80
C PRO A 202 4.88 6.23 -0.62
N ALA A 203 4.38 5.89 0.58
CA ALA A 203 5.16 5.81 1.81
C ALA A 203 6.38 4.88 1.68
N ARG A 204 6.22 3.73 1.02
CA ARG A 204 7.30 2.75 0.90
C ARG A 204 8.32 3.16 -0.15
N ILE A 205 7.87 3.70 -1.28
CA ILE A 205 8.75 4.19 -2.33
C ILE A 205 9.59 5.34 -1.78
N LYS A 206 8.95 6.30 -1.09
CA LYS A 206 9.62 7.41 -0.41
C LYS A 206 10.67 6.91 0.58
N ALA A 207 10.31 6.01 1.49
CA ALA A 207 11.26 5.49 2.48
C ALA A 207 12.44 4.74 1.83
N LEU A 208 12.25 4.11 0.67
CA LEU A 208 13.33 3.48 -0.08
C LEU A 208 14.24 4.52 -0.74
N ILE A 209 13.72 5.65 -1.20
CA ILE A 209 14.53 6.75 -1.74
C ILE A 209 15.32 7.44 -0.63
N GLU A 210 14.68 7.76 0.49
CA GLU A 210 15.30 8.44 1.64
C GLU A 210 16.42 7.63 2.30
N GLN A 211 16.41 6.30 2.16
CA GLN A 211 17.46 5.41 2.67
C GLN A 211 18.44 4.99 1.57
N ASP A 212 18.45 5.67 0.42
CA ASP A 212 19.28 5.36 -0.74
C ASP A 212 19.10 3.91 -1.24
N GLY A 213 17.97 3.28 -0.96
CA GLY A 213 17.60 1.96 -1.44
C GLY A 213 17.15 1.94 -2.89
N LEU A 214 16.54 3.03 -3.34
CA LEU A 214 15.99 3.23 -4.69
C LEU A 214 16.45 4.59 -5.21
N THR A 215 16.98 4.66 -6.43
CA THR A 215 17.40 5.92 -7.08
C THR A 215 16.51 6.26 -8.26
N LEU A 216 16.47 7.54 -8.63
CA LEU A 216 15.60 8.05 -9.70
C LEU A 216 16.32 8.23 -11.06
N ASP A 217 17.61 7.89 -11.13
CA ASP A 217 18.50 8.23 -12.25
C ASP A 217 18.03 7.68 -13.61
N SER A 218 17.46 6.46 -13.60
CA SER A 218 16.91 5.81 -14.79
C SER A 218 15.40 5.97 -14.92
N LEU A 219 14.73 6.61 -13.97
CA LEU A 219 13.27 6.72 -13.96
C LEU A 219 12.80 7.64 -15.10
N LYS A 220 11.97 7.10 -15.98
CA LYS A 220 11.38 7.83 -17.11
C LYS A 220 9.92 8.18 -16.91
N CYS A 221 9.18 7.29 -16.23
CA CYS A 221 7.74 7.48 -16.05
C CYS A 221 7.31 7.17 -14.60
N LEU A 222 6.52 8.07 -14.04
CA LEU A 222 5.80 7.87 -12.77
C LEU A 222 4.30 7.94 -13.04
N ILE A 223 3.60 6.84 -12.78
CA ILE A 223 2.17 6.70 -13.05
C ILE A 223 1.42 6.57 -11.73
N PHE A 224 0.42 7.42 -11.53
CA PHE A 224 -0.50 7.34 -10.40
C PHE A 224 -1.73 6.54 -10.81
N ASP A 225 -2.14 5.55 -10.01
CA ASP A 225 -3.43 4.86 -10.09
C ASP A 225 -4.53 5.79 -9.55
N TRP A 226 -4.75 6.85 -10.31
CA TRP A 226 -5.49 8.05 -9.94
C TRP A 226 -6.99 7.83 -10.00
N ASN A 227 -7.46 7.18 -11.06
CA ASN A 227 -8.88 7.02 -11.37
C ASN A 227 -9.50 5.84 -10.63
N TRP A 228 -8.69 4.92 -10.09
CA TRP A 228 -9.19 3.80 -9.30
C TRP A 228 -9.84 4.28 -8.00
N ARG A 229 -11.02 3.71 -7.71
CA ARG A 229 -11.80 3.98 -6.51
C ARG A 229 -11.83 2.78 -5.59
N ASP A 230 -11.58 3.01 -4.30
CA ASP A 230 -11.63 1.97 -3.28
C ASP A 230 -13.08 1.52 -2.98
N GLN A 231 -13.22 0.58 -2.04
CA GLN A 231 -14.54 0.10 -1.57
C GLN A 231 -15.44 1.21 -1.00
N LYS A 232 -14.86 2.36 -0.62
CA LYS A 232 -15.57 3.56 -0.14
C LYS A 232 -15.75 4.60 -1.24
N LEU A 233 -15.49 4.22 -2.49
CA LEU A 233 -15.51 5.04 -3.70
C LEU A 233 -14.49 6.18 -3.68
N ARG A 234 -13.43 6.10 -2.88
CA ARG A 234 -12.40 7.15 -2.79
C ARG A 234 -11.27 6.91 -3.78
N ARG A 235 -10.82 7.97 -4.44
CA ARG A 235 -9.56 7.96 -5.20
C ARG A 235 -8.35 7.98 -4.27
N MET A 236 -7.17 7.62 -4.78
CA MET A 236 -5.95 7.63 -3.96
C MET A 236 -5.66 9.00 -3.32
N MET A 237 -5.98 10.10 -4.02
CA MET A 237 -5.76 11.47 -3.55
C MET A 237 -6.84 11.99 -2.60
N GLU A 238 -7.94 11.26 -2.42
CA GLU A 238 -9.01 11.56 -1.47
C GLU A 238 -8.78 10.88 -0.10
N ILE A 239 -7.77 9.99 -0.01
CA ILE A 239 -7.34 9.35 1.23
C ILE A 239 -6.24 10.23 1.86
N PRO A 240 -6.48 10.89 3.01
CA PRO A 240 -5.57 11.90 3.55
C PRO A 240 -4.13 11.40 3.75
N GLU A 241 -3.97 10.17 4.24
CA GLU A 241 -2.67 9.57 4.52
C GLU A 241 -1.91 9.29 3.22
N VAL A 242 -2.60 8.77 2.20
CA VAL A 242 -2.02 8.49 0.88
C VAL A 242 -1.69 9.79 0.17
N LYS A 243 -2.58 10.78 0.22
CA LYS A 243 -2.35 12.13 -0.34
C LYS A 243 -1.09 12.73 0.27
N LYS A 244 -0.98 12.75 1.60
CA LYS A 244 0.20 13.28 2.30
C LYS A 244 1.48 12.59 1.84
N GLU A 245 1.53 11.26 1.87
CA GLU A 245 2.73 10.53 1.47
C GLU A 245 3.05 10.68 -0.03
N THR A 246 2.04 10.91 -0.88
CA THR A 246 2.23 11.21 -2.31
C THR A 246 2.87 12.58 -2.53
N MET A 247 2.42 13.60 -1.79
CA MET A 247 3.02 14.95 -1.87
C MET A 247 4.47 14.94 -1.39
N GLU A 248 4.75 14.25 -0.28
CA GLU A 248 6.12 14.11 0.24
C GLU A 248 7.01 13.28 -0.70
N LEU A 249 6.47 12.20 -1.31
CA LEU A 249 7.20 11.44 -2.34
C LEU A 249 7.59 12.31 -3.55
N LEU A 250 6.67 13.14 -4.05
CA LEU A 250 6.97 14.03 -5.17
C LEU A 250 8.11 15.01 -4.84
N LYS A 251 8.22 15.42 -3.58
CA LYS A 251 9.28 16.29 -3.07
C LYS A 251 10.65 15.60 -2.96
N THR A 252 10.76 14.26 -3.01
CA THR A 252 12.05 13.54 -2.96
C THR A 252 12.84 13.58 -4.28
N GLY A 253 12.86 14.73 -4.96
CA GLY A 253 13.57 14.93 -6.23
C GLY A 253 12.75 14.63 -7.49
N MET A 254 11.54 14.08 -7.38
CA MET A 254 10.70 13.79 -8.55
C MET A 254 10.22 15.07 -9.26
N ILE A 255 9.85 16.11 -8.51
CA ILE A 255 9.48 17.40 -9.10
C ILE A 255 10.66 18.02 -9.86
N ALA A 256 11.86 18.00 -9.29
CA ALA A 256 13.06 18.49 -9.96
C ALA A 256 13.33 17.72 -11.26
N ALA A 257 13.19 16.38 -11.25
CA ALA A 257 13.32 15.55 -12.45
C ALA A 257 12.25 15.86 -13.51
N CYS A 258 11.01 16.18 -13.09
CA CYS A 258 9.94 16.60 -14.00
C CYS A 258 10.26 17.94 -14.67
N ARG A 259 10.77 18.91 -13.89
CA ARG A 259 11.19 20.22 -14.40
C ARG A 259 12.38 20.12 -15.35
N ALA A 260 13.33 19.23 -15.05
CA ALA A 260 14.45 18.92 -15.94
C ALA A 260 14.04 18.11 -17.19
N GLY A 261 12.78 17.67 -17.29
CA GLY A 261 12.25 16.90 -18.41
C GLY A 261 12.72 15.44 -18.47
N THR A 262 13.43 14.95 -17.45
CA THR A 262 13.94 13.57 -17.39
C THR A 262 12.87 12.57 -16.92
N LEU A 263 11.87 13.06 -16.18
CA LEU A 263 10.73 12.30 -15.68
C LEU A 263 9.41 12.80 -16.25
N LYS A 264 8.54 11.88 -16.67
CA LYS A 264 7.15 12.16 -17.09
C LYS A 264 6.14 11.57 -16.11
N LEU A 265 5.01 12.26 -15.93
CA LEU A 265 3.95 11.91 -15.00
C LEU A 265 2.68 11.46 -15.73
N GLY A 266 2.09 10.34 -15.32
CA GLY A 266 0.80 9.88 -15.85
C GLY A 266 -0.26 9.75 -14.76
N LEU A 267 -1.50 10.10 -15.10
CA LEU A 267 -2.67 9.91 -14.24
C LEU A 267 -3.54 8.81 -14.87
N PHE A 268 -3.46 7.59 -14.33
CA PHE A 268 -4.17 6.41 -14.84
C PHE A 268 -5.47 6.14 -14.10
#